data_AF-A0A2V7ILE3-F1
#
_entry.id   AF-A0A2V7ILE3-F1
#
_cell.length_a   1.000
_cell.length_b   1.000
_cell.length_c   1.000
_cell.angle_alpha   90.00
_cell.angle_beta   90.00
_cell.angle_gamma   90.00
#
_symmetry.space_group_name_H-M   'P 1'
#
loop_
_entity.id
_entity.type
_entity.pdbx_description
1 polymer ?
#
loop_
_entity_poly.entity_id
_entity_poly.type
_entity_poly.pdbx_seq_one_letter_code
_entity_poly.pdbx_strand_id
1 'polypeptide(L)'
;MPEWALRWFSGAPYLWGGRTEWGIDCSGLVQGTYAARGIALPRDSDLQSLVGREVRIDPAGSGYEAGDLLYFADGHRISHVALWAGAGRIVHAALSRGGVGSDDLLGETPAAKRLRDFLVAVRRMNLRR
;
A
#
# COMPACT_ATOMS: atom_id res chain seq x y z
N MET A 1 3.34 -2.73 11.35
CA MET A 1 2.32 -3.23 10.40
C MET A 1 2.90 -3.63 9.05
N PRO A 2 3.70 -2.78 8.39
CA PRO A 2 4.33 -3.12 7.11
C PRO A 2 5.26 -4.34 7.20
N GLU A 3 6.05 -4.47 8.26
CA GLU A 3 6.88 -5.66 8.52
C GLU A 3 6.05 -6.93 8.73
N TRP A 4 4.86 -6.81 9.33
CA TRP A 4 3.96 -7.96 9.49
C TRP A 4 3.45 -8.41 8.11
N ALA A 5 3.09 -7.47 7.23
CA ALA A 5 2.69 -7.81 5.87
C ALA A 5 3.80 -8.55 5.12
N LEU A 6 5.05 -8.08 5.22
CA LEU A 6 6.21 -8.78 4.64
C LEU A 6 6.40 -10.17 5.25
N ARG A 7 6.33 -10.31 6.59
CA ARG A 7 6.52 -11.61 7.25
C ARG A 7 5.56 -12.69 6.74
N TRP A 8 4.30 -12.33 6.48
CA TRP A 8 3.26 -13.30 6.13
C TRP A 8 3.04 -13.47 4.63
N PHE A 9 3.32 -12.44 3.83
CA PHE A 9 3.01 -12.45 2.41
C PHE A 9 4.23 -12.30 1.51
N SER A 10 5.45 -12.06 2.02
CA SER A 10 6.62 -11.97 1.16
C SER A 10 6.81 -13.26 0.36
N GLY A 11 7.02 -13.11 -0.95
CA GLY A 11 7.10 -14.23 -1.89
C GLY A 11 5.75 -14.68 -2.46
N ALA A 12 4.62 -14.22 -1.91
CA ALA A 12 3.32 -14.45 -2.52
C ALA A 12 3.28 -13.84 -3.94
N PRO A 13 2.87 -14.60 -4.97
CA PRO A 13 2.79 -14.09 -6.32
C PRO A 13 1.66 -13.06 -6.45
N TYR A 14 1.82 -12.12 -7.36
CA TYR A 14 0.75 -11.18 -7.67
C TYR A 14 -0.39 -11.92 -8.36
N LEU A 15 -1.59 -11.82 -7.81
CA LEU A 15 -2.80 -12.37 -8.40
C LEU A 15 -3.95 -11.37 -8.28
N TRP A 16 -4.48 -10.92 -9.41
CA TRP A 16 -5.64 -10.03 -9.44
C TRP A 16 -6.83 -10.67 -8.72
N GLY A 17 -7.44 -9.96 -7.77
CA GLY A 17 -8.52 -10.50 -6.93
C GLY A 17 -8.02 -11.33 -5.75
N GLY A 18 -6.74 -11.70 -5.69
CA GLY A 18 -6.13 -12.54 -4.67
C GLY A 18 -6.15 -11.92 -3.26
N ARG A 19 -6.24 -12.77 -2.23
CA ARG A 19 -6.36 -12.38 -0.81
C ARG A 19 -5.56 -13.26 0.15
N THR A 20 -4.69 -14.12 -0.37
CA THR A 20 -3.98 -15.15 0.42
C THR A 20 -2.51 -15.18 0.05
N GLU A 21 -1.69 -15.84 0.85
CA GLU A 21 -0.27 -16.08 0.60
C GLU A 21 0.02 -16.85 -0.69
N TRP A 22 -0.96 -17.54 -1.27
CA TRP A 22 -0.86 -18.24 -2.55
C TRP A 22 -1.06 -17.34 -3.77
N GLY A 23 -1.51 -16.10 -3.54
CA GLY A 23 -1.84 -15.14 -4.59
C GLY A 23 -2.58 -13.95 -4.00
N ILE A 24 -1.99 -12.76 -4.17
CA ILE A 24 -2.50 -11.53 -3.55
C ILE A 24 -2.29 -10.31 -4.44
N ASP A 25 -3.26 -9.40 -4.48
CA ASP A 25 -3.11 -8.09 -5.10
C ASP A 25 -2.90 -6.98 -4.06
N CYS A 26 -2.72 -5.75 -4.55
CA CYS A 26 -2.34 -4.61 -3.74
C CYS A 26 -3.35 -4.33 -2.61
N SER A 27 -4.64 -4.29 -2.94
CA SER A 27 -5.71 -4.01 -2.00
C SER A 27 -6.06 -5.21 -1.11
N GLY A 28 -5.85 -6.44 -1.60
CA GLY A 28 -5.94 -7.67 -0.81
C GLY A 28 -4.86 -7.74 0.28
N LEU A 29 -3.62 -7.34 -0.03
CA LEU A 29 -2.53 -7.24 0.94
C LEU A 29 -2.87 -6.26 2.06
N VAL A 30 -3.37 -5.08 1.70
CA VAL A 30 -3.82 -4.06 2.66
C VAL A 30 -4.97 -4.60 3.52
N GLN A 31 -5.99 -5.19 2.90
CA GLN A 31 -7.13 -5.76 3.61
C GLN A 31 -6.70 -6.82 4.63
N GLY A 32 -5.88 -7.80 4.23
CA GLY A 32 -5.39 -8.85 5.14
C GLY A 32 -4.53 -8.30 6.28
N THR A 33 -3.66 -7.33 5.97
CA THR A 33 -2.79 -6.68 6.97
C THR A 33 -3.59 -5.95 8.06
N TYR A 34 -4.67 -5.28 7.68
CA TYR A 34 -5.55 -4.57 8.62
C TYR A 34 -6.57 -5.48 9.32
N ALA A 35 -7.09 -6.49 8.62
CA ALA A 35 -7.99 -7.48 9.19
C ALA A 35 -7.34 -8.25 10.34
N ALA A 36 -6.04 -8.54 10.26
CA ALA A 36 -5.25 -9.13 11.35
C ALA A 36 -5.22 -8.29 12.64
N ARG A 37 -5.73 -7.05 12.60
CA ARG A 37 -5.86 -6.12 13.74
C ARG A 37 -7.30 -5.69 13.99
N GLY A 38 -8.26 -6.43 13.47
CA GLY A 38 -9.68 -6.16 13.66
C GLY A 38 -10.21 -4.94 12.90
N ILE A 39 -9.48 -4.45 11.89
CA ILE A 39 -9.93 -3.33 11.05
C ILE A 39 -10.38 -3.90 9.71
N ALA A 40 -11.69 -3.85 9.47
CA ALA A 40 -12.27 -4.19 8.18
C ALA A 40 -12.07 -3.04 7.19
N LEU A 41 -11.49 -3.35 6.04
CA LEU A 41 -11.36 -2.41 4.93
C LEU A 41 -12.15 -2.90 3.71
N PRO A 42 -12.68 -1.98 2.87
CA PRO A 42 -13.25 -2.33 1.58
C PRO A 42 -12.27 -3.17 0.74
N ARG A 43 -12.81 -3.95 -0.22
CA ARG A 43 -11.99 -4.83 -1.04
C ARG A 43 -11.08 -4.07 -2.01
N ASP A 44 -11.62 -3.02 -2.62
CA ASP A 44 -10.99 -2.36 -3.76
C ASP A 44 -10.26 -1.09 -3.32
N SER A 45 -9.14 -0.79 -3.98
CA SER A 45 -8.25 0.32 -3.58
C SER A 45 -8.92 1.69 -3.71
N ASP A 46 -9.83 1.85 -4.67
CA ASP A 46 -10.63 3.06 -4.83
C ASP A 46 -11.53 3.30 -3.61
N LEU A 47 -12.22 2.26 -3.12
CA LEU A 47 -13.04 2.34 -1.91
C LEU A 47 -12.19 2.48 -0.64
N GLN A 48 -11.06 1.79 -0.56
CA GLN A 48 -10.12 1.93 0.56
C GLN A 48 -9.60 3.37 0.68
N SER A 49 -9.41 4.07 -0.44
CA SER A 49 -8.98 5.47 -0.45
C SER A 49 -9.99 6.46 0.13
N LEU A 50 -11.23 6.04 0.38
CA LEU A 50 -12.30 6.88 0.91
C LEU A 50 -12.47 6.74 2.42
N VAL A 51 -11.72 5.84 3.07
CA VAL A 51 -11.84 5.58 4.51
C VAL A 51 -10.60 6.02 5.29
N GLY A 52 -10.76 6.17 6.60
CA GLY A 52 -9.72 6.66 7.51
C GLY A 52 -9.51 8.17 7.44
N ARG A 53 -8.47 8.65 8.10
CA ARG A 53 -8.11 10.06 8.16
C ARG A 53 -7.22 10.42 6.98
N GLU A 54 -7.45 11.56 6.34
CA GLU A 54 -6.53 12.11 5.35
C GLU A 54 -5.19 12.49 5.97
N VAL A 55 -4.12 12.19 5.26
CA VAL A 55 -2.77 12.70 5.54
C VAL A 55 -2.35 13.53 4.34
N ARG A 56 -1.84 14.73 4.59
CA ARG A 56 -1.36 15.63 3.54
C ARG A 56 -0.23 14.95 2.77
N ILE A 57 -0.34 14.94 1.44
CA ILE A 57 0.70 14.40 0.56
C ILE A 57 1.95 15.27 0.67
N ASP A 58 3.09 14.61 0.87
CA ASP A 58 4.41 15.21 0.90
C ASP A 58 5.39 14.33 0.07
N PRO A 59 6.08 14.89 -0.94
CA PRO A 59 7.02 14.13 -1.78
C PRO A 59 8.20 13.52 -1.02
N ALA A 60 8.59 14.08 0.13
CA ALA A 60 9.63 13.55 1.01
C ALA A 60 9.08 12.57 2.06
N GLY A 61 7.76 12.30 2.05
CA GLY A 61 7.10 11.46 3.03
C GLY A 61 7.01 12.06 4.44
N SER A 62 7.20 13.38 4.57
CA SER A 62 7.09 14.07 5.85
C SER A 62 5.67 13.94 6.42
N GLY A 63 5.57 13.58 7.70
CA GLY A 63 4.29 13.36 8.38
C GLY A 63 3.65 11.99 8.13
N TYR A 64 4.24 11.15 7.28
CA TYR A 64 3.78 9.77 7.08
C TYR A 64 4.21 8.88 8.25
N GLU A 65 3.31 8.01 8.70
CA GLU A 65 3.55 7.03 9.76
C GLU A 65 3.52 5.62 9.19
N ALA A 66 4.28 4.71 9.80
CA ALA A 66 4.31 3.31 9.38
C ALA A 66 2.90 2.70 9.45
N GLY A 67 2.41 2.24 8.31
CA GLY A 67 1.03 1.76 8.14
C GLY A 67 0.14 2.69 7.32
N ASP A 68 0.52 3.94 7.08
CA ASP A 68 -0.24 4.81 6.17
C ASP A 68 -0.41 4.16 4.80
N LEU A 69 -1.60 4.32 4.22
CA LEU A 69 -1.97 3.76 2.93
C LEU A 69 -1.79 4.83 1.86
N LEU A 70 -0.88 4.57 0.92
CA LEU A 70 -0.58 5.42 -0.22
C LEU A 70 -1.34 4.89 -1.43
N TYR A 71 -2.17 5.72 -2.03
CA TYR A 71 -2.99 5.37 -3.19
C TYR A 71 -2.48 6.06 -4.44
N PHE A 72 -2.36 5.29 -5.51
CA PHE A 72 -1.82 5.74 -6.78
C PHE A 72 -2.88 5.63 -7.87
N ALA A 73 -2.94 6.60 -8.76
CA ALA A 73 -3.88 6.63 -9.88
C ALA A 73 -3.17 6.80 -11.22
N ASP A 74 -3.63 6.03 -12.20
CA ASP A 74 -3.30 6.24 -13.61
C ASP A 74 -4.57 6.76 -14.30
N GLY A 75 -4.58 8.05 -14.66
CA GLY A 75 -5.78 8.77 -15.07
C GLY A 75 -6.73 9.08 -13.91
N HIS A 76 -8.02 8.77 -14.06
CA HIS A 76 -9.06 9.16 -13.09
C HIS A 76 -9.41 8.09 -12.06
N ARG A 77 -8.74 6.92 -12.09
CA ARG A 77 -9.04 5.81 -11.18
C ARG A 77 -7.80 5.39 -10.43
N ILE A 78 -8.00 5.01 -9.17
CA ILE A 78 -6.94 4.40 -8.37
C ILE A 78 -6.60 3.04 -8.98
N SER A 79 -5.33 2.87 -9.30
CA SER A 79 -4.77 1.69 -9.93
C SER A 79 -3.95 0.85 -8.96
N HIS A 80 -3.50 1.42 -7.84
CA HIS A 80 -2.62 0.73 -6.91
C HIS A 80 -2.68 1.31 -5.48
N VAL A 81 -2.32 0.48 -4.50
CA VAL A 81 -2.17 0.89 -3.10
C VAL A 81 -0.92 0.24 -2.48
N ALA A 82 -0.25 0.98 -1.60
CA ALA A 82 0.91 0.50 -0.83
C ALA A 82 0.84 0.91 0.64
N LEU A 83 1.48 0.12 1.51
CA LEU A 83 1.71 0.44 2.92
C LEU A 83 3.02 1.22 3.05
N TRP A 84 3.00 2.39 3.69
CA TRP A 84 4.22 3.10 4.08
C TRP A 84 4.94 2.33 5.19
N ALA A 85 6.21 1.99 4.96
CA ALA A 85 7.05 1.27 5.90
C ALA A 85 7.93 2.19 6.77
N GLY A 86 7.96 3.49 6.46
CA GLY A 86 8.92 4.43 7.06
C GLY A 86 10.21 4.50 6.26
N ALA A 87 11.02 5.53 6.56
CA ALA A 87 12.34 5.76 5.94
C ALA A 87 12.33 5.68 4.39
N GLY A 88 11.29 6.24 3.76
CA GLY A 88 11.16 6.24 2.30
C GLY A 88 10.66 4.95 1.67
N ARG A 89 10.40 3.90 2.46
CA ARG A 89 10.06 2.58 1.95
C ARG A 89 8.56 2.34 1.94
N ILE A 90 8.13 1.54 0.96
CA ILE A 90 6.78 0.97 0.89
C ILE A 90 6.81 -0.55 0.91
N VAL A 91 5.68 -1.14 1.27
CA VAL A 91 5.36 -2.57 1.12
C VAL A 91 4.10 -2.69 0.28
N HIS A 92 4.15 -3.50 -0.78
CA HIS A 92 3.03 -3.69 -1.70
C HIS A 92 3.09 -5.02 -2.42
N ALA A 93 1.94 -5.47 -2.92
CA ALA A 93 1.86 -6.51 -3.94
C ALA A 93 1.76 -5.81 -5.30
N ALA A 94 2.77 -5.93 -6.15
CA ALA A 94 2.81 -5.19 -7.41
C ALA A 94 3.08 -6.13 -8.59
N LEU A 95 2.30 -5.96 -9.67
CA LEU A 95 2.45 -6.73 -10.90
C LEU A 95 3.87 -6.59 -11.49
N SER A 96 4.43 -5.37 -11.48
CA SER A 96 5.80 -5.09 -11.97
C SER A 96 6.90 -5.82 -11.20
N ARG A 97 6.60 -6.30 -9.98
CA ARG A 97 7.50 -7.12 -9.16
C ARG A 97 7.18 -8.61 -9.24
N GLY A 98 6.04 -8.97 -9.80
CA GLY A 98 5.51 -10.34 -9.76
C GLY A 98 4.93 -10.77 -8.40
N GLY A 99 4.81 -9.88 -7.41
CA GLY A 99 4.32 -10.27 -6.09
C GLY A 99 4.55 -9.25 -4.98
N VAL A 100 4.55 -9.74 -3.74
CA VAL A 100 4.71 -8.93 -2.53
C VAL A 100 6.17 -8.65 -2.23
N GLY A 101 6.49 -7.39 -1.98
CA GLY A 101 7.81 -6.99 -1.52
C GLY A 101 7.86 -5.56 -1.02
N SER A 102 9.08 -5.07 -0.80
CA SER A 102 9.35 -3.71 -0.39
C SER A 102 10.19 -2.98 -1.44
N ASP A 103 9.85 -1.72 -1.67
CA ASP A 103 10.59 -0.79 -2.52
C ASP A 103 10.95 0.48 -1.79
N ASP A 104 12.05 1.10 -2.24
CA ASP A 104 12.39 2.48 -1.88
C ASP A 104 11.58 3.43 -2.76
N LEU A 105 10.52 4.02 -2.20
CA LEU A 105 9.67 4.97 -2.90
C LEU A 105 10.34 6.33 -3.07
N LEU A 106 11.32 6.69 -2.25
CA LEU A 106 12.03 7.98 -2.36
C LEU A 106 13.30 7.88 -3.20
N GLY A 107 13.72 6.68 -3.58
CA GLY A 107 14.87 6.45 -4.44
C GLY A 107 14.75 7.09 -5.83
N GLU A 108 15.87 7.17 -6.53
CA GLU A 108 15.99 7.86 -7.83
C GLU A 108 15.66 6.98 -9.05
N THR A 109 15.17 5.76 -8.83
CA THR A 109 14.84 4.85 -9.94
C THR A 109 13.65 5.38 -10.75
N PRO A 110 13.58 5.11 -12.07
CA PRO A 110 12.43 5.50 -12.89
C PRO A 110 11.09 4.98 -12.36
N ALA A 111 11.09 3.75 -11.81
CA ALA A 111 9.90 3.15 -11.21
C ALA A 111 9.42 3.91 -9.96
N ALA A 112 10.36 4.28 -9.07
CA ALA A 112 10.04 5.05 -7.88
C ALA A 112 9.52 6.45 -8.25
N LYS A 113 10.17 7.13 -9.21
CA LYS A 113 9.71 8.44 -9.73
C LYS A 113 8.29 8.36 -10.28
N ARG A 114 8.03 7.39 -11.16
CA ARG A 114 6.70 7.16 -11.74
C ARG A 114 5.63 6.89 -10.68
N LEU A 115 5.94 6.09 -9.67
CA LEU A 115 5.01 5.87 -8.55
C LEU A 115 4.73 7.16 -7.79
N ARG A 116 5.76 7.98 -7.49
CA ARG A 116 5.55 9.27 -6.83
C ARG A 116 4.68 10.22 -7.65
N ASP A 117 4.86 10.27 -8.96
CA ASP A 117 4.05 11.12 -9.86
C ASP A 117 2.57 10.72 -9.87
N PHE A 118 2.26 9.45 -9.57
CA PHE A 118 0.89 8.93 -9.51
C PHE A 118 0.28 8.93 -8.11
N LEU A 119 1.00 9.39 -7.08
CA LEU A 119 0.47 9.44 -5.72
C LEU A 119 -0.63 10.51 -5.62
N VAL A 120 -1.85 10.07 -5.33
CA VAL A 120 -3.03 10.96 -5.29
C VAL A 120 -3.73 11.03 -3.95
N ALA A 121 -3.47 10.08 -3.04
CA ALA A 121 -4.02 10.15 -1.68
C ALA A 121 -3.15 9.39 -0.68
N VAL A 122 -3.15 9.86 0.57
CA VAL A 122 -2.60 9.14 1.73
C VAL A 122 -3.67 9.08 2.82
N ARG A 123 -3.93 7.87 3.33
CA ARG A 123 -4.91 7.65 4.41
C ARG A 123 -4.27 6.94 5.60
N ARG A 124 -4.58 7.44 6.80
CA ARG A 124 -4.24 6.79 8.07
C ARG A 124 -5.46 6.13 8.66
N MET A 125 -5.37 4.84 8.93
CA MET A 125 -6.41 4.12 9.66
C MET A 125 -6.26 4.34 11.15
N ASN A 126 -7.37 4.56 11.85
CA ASN A 126 -7.37 4.66 13.31
C ASN A 126 -7.20 3.25 13.91
N LEU A 127 -5.97 2.91 14.28
CA LEU A 127 -5.72 1.73 15.12
C LEU A 127 -6.30 2.00 16.49
N ARG A 128 -7.28 1.20 16.93
CA ARG A 128 -7.68 1.18 18.35
C ARG A 128 -6.45 0.70 19.11
N ARG A 129 -5.95 1.55 20.03
CA ARG A 129 -4.86 1.20 20.94
C ARG A 129 -5.33 0.14 21.92
#